data_AF-A0A843HC49-F1
#
_entry.id   AF-A0A843HC49-F1
#
_cell.length_a   1.000
_cell.length_b   1.000
_cell.length_c   1.000
_cell.angle_alpha   90.00
_cell.angle_beta   90.00
_cell.angle_gamma   90.00
#
_symmetry.space_group_name_H-M   'P 1'
#
loop_
_entity.id
_entity.type
_entity.pdbx_description
1 polymer ?
#
loop_
_entity_poly.entity_id
_entity_poly.type
_entity_poly.pdbx_seq_one_letter_code
_entity_poly.pdbx_strand_id
1 'polypeptide(L)'
;DLSVSSCQKIYRNSFLKSIDASFPEGIYFEDMPFFFYVYLKAERISIIRKHFYYRRKHNASITHVVDANYLDTVEAGCELMRRMIDNGFYEDYKFDLLAYKINGPRMALMDITEDAKEPLFNLIKEDYEKIKDTEYYQDYLDNLGPKKKKFFLDVLKYDNYPEFKKENPEY
;
A
#
# COMPACT_ATOMS: atom_id res chain seq x y z
N ASP A 1 6.92 -13.36 5.03
CA ASP A 1 5.54 -12.86 4.85
C ASP A 1 4.67 -13.83 4.08
N LEU A 2 3.37 -13.81 4.36
CA LEU A 2 2.37 -14.48 3.53
C LEU A 2 2.16 -13.62 2.28
N SER A 3 2.16 -14.25 1.10
CA SER A 3 1.86 -13.53 -0.14
C SER A 3 0.46 -12.93 -0.07
N VAL A 4 0.29 -11.67 -0.46
CA VAL A 4 -1.03 -11.01 -0.55
C VAL A 4 -1.86 -11.55 -1.71
N SER A 5 -1.21 -12.13 -2.74
CA SER A 5 -1.87 -12.62 -3.95
C SER A 5 -3.08 -13.52 -3.65
N SER A 6 -4.24 -13.10 -4.14
CA SER A 6 -5.51 -13.81 -3.96
C SER A 6 -5.49 -15.19 -4.62
N CYS A 7 -4.85 -15.30 -5.78
CA CYS A 7 -4.72 -16.53 -6.57
C CYS A 7 -3.88 -17.63 -5.91
N GLN A 8 -3.14 -17.33 -4.84
CA GLN A 8 -2.31 -18.30 -4.13
C GLN A 8 -2.99 -18.89 -2.89
N LYS A 9 -4.30 -18.68 -2.74
CA LYS A 9 -5.08 -19.10 -1.58
C LYS A 9 -6.38 -19.76 -2.02
N ILE A 10 -6.93 -20.58 -1.12
CA ILE A 10 -8.25 -21.17 -1.28
C ILE A 10 -9.15 -20.58 -0.21
N TYR A 11 -10.30 -20.04 -0.63
CA TYR A 11 -11.26 -19.41 0.26
C TYR A 11 -12.55 -20.23 0.28
N ARG A 12 -13.18 -20.32 1.46
CA ARG A 12 -14.53 -20.87 1.58
C ARG A 12 -15.51 -19.84 1.00
N ASN A 13 -16.26 -20.20 -0.04
CA ASN A 13 -17.18 -19.27 -0.72
C ASN A 13 -18.23 -18.68 0.24
N SER A 14 -18.81 -19.50 1.12
CA SER A 14 -19.80 -19.02 2.09
C SER A 14 -19.22 -18.00 3.07
N PHE A 15 -17.93 -18.11 3.41
CA PHE A 15 -17.24 -17.13 4.25
C PHE A 15 -17.04 -15.80 3.50
N LEU A 16 -16.55 -15.84 2.25
CA LEU A 16 -16.39 -14.60 1.46
C LEU A 16 -17.72 -13.85 1.31
N LYS A 17 -18.82 -14.58 1.08
CA LYS A 17 -20.17 -13.99 1.02
C LYS A 17 -20.64 -13.44 2.36
N SER A 18 -20.36 -14.10 3.47
CA SER A 18 -20.83 -13.64 4.79
C SER A 18 -20.16 -12.36 5.26
N ILE A 19 -18.97 -12.06 4.75
CA ILE A 19 -18.26 -10.80 5.02
C ILE A 19 -18.35 -9.82 3.83
N ASP A 20 -19.19 -10.08 2.83
CA ASP A 20 -19.30 -9.23 1.63
C ASP A 20 -17.93 -8.87 0.99
N ALA A 21 -17.03 -9.86 0.89
CA ALA A 21 -15.69 -9.61 0.39
C ALA A 21 -15.69 -9.30 -1.11
N SER A 22 -15.18 -8.13 -1.46
CA SER A 22 -14.97 -7.69 -2.84
C SER A 22 -13.57 -7.06 -3.01
N PHE A 23 -13.03 -7.19 -4.23
CA PHE A 23 -11.86 -6.42 -4.61
C PHE A 23 -12.28 -4.96 -4.83
N PRO A 24 -11.44 -3.99 -4.47
CA PRO A 24 -11.63 -2.63 -4.95
C PRO A 24 -11.49 -2.60 -6.48
N GLU A 25 -12.36 -1.84 -7.13
CA GLU A 25 -12.34 -1.68 -8.59
C GLU A 25 -11.52 -0.46 -9.00
N GLY A 26 -10.93 -0.49 -10.19
CA GLY A 26 -10.24 0.66 -10.77
C GLY A 26 -8.82 0.92 -10.28
N ILE A 27 -8.21 -0.01 -9.52
CA ILE A 27 -6.82 0.07 -9.07
C ILE A 27 -6.03 -1.21 -9.37
N TYR A 28 -4.72 -1.09 -9.60
CA TYR A 28 -3.81 -2.20 -9.96
C TYR A 28 -3.30 -3.07 -8.79
N PHE A 29 -3.34 -2.54 -7.57
CA PHE A 29 -2.86 -3.24 -6.36
C PHE A 29 -4.05 -3.63 -5.48
N GLU A 30 -5.12 -4.09 -6.10
CA GLU A 30 -6.41 -4.43 -5.47
C GLU A 30 -6.34 -5.66 -4.56
N ASP A 31 -5.36 -6.53 -4.79
CA ASP A 31 -5.20 -7.77 -4.03
C ASP A 31 -4.83 -7.51 -2.57
N MET A 32 -4.16 -6.40 -2.27
CA MET A 32 -3.73 -6.06 -0.93
C MET A 32 -4.90 -5.62 -0.02
N PRO A 33 -5.74 -4.62 -0.36
CA PRO A 33 -6.91 -4.29 0.47
C PRO A 33 -7.87 -5.46 0.62
N PHE A 34 -8.05 -6.25 -0.44
CA PHE A 34 -8.83 -7.49 -0.37
C PHE A 34 -8.21 -8.49 0.62
N PHE A 35 -6.90 -8.72 0.54
CA PHE A 35 -6.21 -9.70 1.37
C PHE A 35 -6.35 -9.38 2.86
N PHE A 36 -6.03 -8.16 3.29
CA PHE A 36 -6.10 -7.81 4.72
C PHE A 36 -7.54 -7.85 5.24
N TYR A 37 -8.51 -7.39 4.45
CA TYR A 37 -9.93 -7.47 4.80
C TYR A 37 -10.37 -8.91 5.08
N VAL A 38 -10.08 -9.82 4.15
CA VAL A 38 -10.45 -11.24 4.27
C VAL A 38 -9.65 -11.93 5.38
N TYR A 39 -8.36 -11.62 5.50
CA TYR A 39 -7.46 -12.23 6.47
C TYR A 39 -7.87 -11.91 7.91
N LEU A 40 -8.15 -10.65 8.20
CA LEU A 40 -8.49 -10.19 9.56
C LEU A 40 -9.91 -10.57 9.99
N LYS A 41 -10.83 -10.79 9.05
CA LYS A 41 -12.18 -11.31 9.35
C LYS A 41 -12.23 -12.83 9.51
N ALA A 42 -11.16 -13.55 9.19
CA ALA A 42 -11.16 -15.01 9.23
C ALA A 42 -10.96 -15.55 10.66
N GLU A 43 -11.92 -16.32 11.16
CA GLU A 43 -11.79 -16.98 12.48
C GLU A 43 -10.78 -18.14 12.48
N ARG A 44 -10.46 -18.70 11.30
CA ARG A 44 -9.52 -19.82 11.17
C ARG A 44 -8.78 -19.76 9.84
N ILE A 45 -7.44 -19.85 9.94
CA ILE A 45 -6.53 -19.90 8.79
C ILE A 45 -5.69 -21.16 8.91
N SER A 46 -5.49 -21.87 7.80
CA SER A 46 -4.65 -23.07 7.74
C SER A 46 -3.57 -22.90 6.68
N ILE A 47 -2.33 -23.24 7.03
CA ILE A 47 -1.18 -23.15 6.13
C ILE A 47 -0.75 -24.55 5.75
N ILE A 48 -0.81 -24.88 4.46
CA ILE A 48 -0.27 -26.14 3.95
C ILE A 48 1.15 -25.88 3.46
N ARG A 49 2.15 -26.42 4.17
CA ARG A 49 3.58 -26.29 3.83
C ARG A 49 3.98 -27.23 2.69
N LYS A 50 3.29 -27.15 1.56
CA LYS A 50 3.57 -27.90 0.33
C LYS A 50 3.40 -26.98 -0.88
N HIS A 51 4.21 -27.20 -1.91
CA HIS A 51 4.14 -26.42 -3.14
C HIS A 51 3.08 -27.02 -4.07
N PHE A 52 1.98 -26.29 -4.26
CA PHE A 52 0.89 -26.69 -5.16
C PHE A 52 0.75 -25.76 -6.38
N TYR A 53 1.56 -24.71 -6.46
CA TYR A 53 1.40 -23.66 -7.45
C TYR A 53 2.77 -23.23 -7.99
N TYR A 54 2.90 -23.19 -9.32
CA TYR A 54 4.04 -22.59 -10.00
C TYR A 54 3.62 -21.23 -10.55
N ARG A 55 4.24 -20.15 -10.05
CA ARG A 55 4.02 -18.80 -10.60
C ARG A 55 4.79 -18.68 -11.91
N ARG A 56 4.10 -18.44 -13.01
CA ARG A 56 4.73 -18.05 -14.28
C ARG A 56 4.98 -16.53 -14.25
N LYS A 57 6.19 -16.13 -14.60
CA LYS A 57 6.56 -14.72 -14.80
C LYS A 57 6.88 -14.51 -16.28
N HIS A 58 6.39 -13.44 -16.87
CA HIS A 58 6.75 -12.98 -18.20
C HIS A 58 7.36 -11.57 -18.11
N ASN A 59 8.13 -11.15 -19.12
CA ASN A 59 8.84 -9.87 -19.09
C ASN A 59 7.88 -8.66 -18.99
N ALA A 60 6.69 -8.76 -19.58
CA ALA A 60 5.64 -7.75 -19.46
C ALA A 60 4.83 -7.84 -18.14
N SER A 61 5.30 -8.56 -17.13
CA SER A 61 4.61 -8.68 -15.85
C SER A 61 4.66 -7.34 -15.13
N ILE A 62 3.54 -6.91 -14.54
CA ILE A 62 3.43 -5.65 -13.78
C ILE A 62 4.48 -5.58 -12.66
N THR A 63 4.87 -6.71 -12.08
CA THR A 63 5.93 -6.79 -11.06
C THR A 63 7.36 -6.65 -11.62
N HIS A 64 7.54 -6.54 -12.92
CA HIS A 64 8.84 -6.46 -13.60
C HIS A 64 9.09 -5.07 -14.19
N VAL A 65 8.04 -4.32 -14.50
CA VAL A 65 8.12 -2.97 -15.06
C VAL A 65 7.45 -2.02 -14.08
N VAL A 66 8.22 -1.11 -13.49
CA VAL A 66 7.72 -0.07 -12.59
C VAL A 66 7.43 1.16 -13.44
N ASP A 67 6.21 1.24 -13.97
CA ASP A 67 5.74 2.32 -14.86
C ASP A 67 4.59 3.11 -14.21
N ALA A 68 3.87 3.89 -15.01
CA ALA A 68 2.73 4.70 -14.57
C ALA A 68 1.64 3.91 -13.83
N ASN A 69 1.57 2.58 -13.94
CA ASN A 69 0.62 1.80 -13.13
C ASN A 69 0.98 1.83 -11.63
N TYR A 70 2.21 2.19 -11.26
CA TYR A 70 2.63 2.34 -9.86
C TYR A 70 2.16 3.65 -9.22
N LEU A 71 1.52 4.55 -9.98
CA LEU A 71 0.77 5.67 -9.42
C LEU A 71 -0.33 5.18 -8.46
N ASP A 72 -0.93 4.03 -8.77
CA ASP A 72 -1.96 3.38 -7.95
C ASP A 72 -1.50 2.93 -6.57
N THR A 73 -0.18 2.92 -6.29
CA THR A 73 0.31 2.58 -4.95
C THR A 73 -0.22 3.54 -3.88
N VAL A 74 -0.49 4.80 -4.24
CA VAL A 74 -1.09 5.79 -3.34
C VAL A 74 -2.54 5.42 -3.03
N GLU A 75 -3.35 5.20 -4.08
CA GLU A 75 -4.78 4.89 -3.95
C GLU A 75 -5.00 3.53 -3.28
N ALA A 76 -4.21 2.51 -3.61
CA ALA A 76 -4.26 1.23 -2.93
C ALA A 76 -3.94 1.36 -1.42
N GLY A 77 -3.01 2.24 -1.07
CA GLY A 77 -2.74 2.59 0.33
C GLY A 77 -3.92 3.30 1.01
N CYS A 78 -4.59 4.23 0.32
CA CYS A 78 -5.80 4.89 0.81
C CYS A 78 -6.92 3.87 1.09
N GLU A 79 -7.17 2.97 0.14
CA GLU A 79 -8.22 1.96 0.24
C GLU A 79 -7.95 0.96 1.37
N LEU A 80 -6.69 0.55 1.56
CA LEU A 80 -6.32 -0.28 2.71
C LEU A 80 -6.57 0.46 4.03
N MET A 81 -6.10 1.70 4.16
CA MET A 81 -6.33 2.52 5.36
C MET A 81 -7.81 2.61 5.68
N ARG A 82 -8.63 2.96 4.68
CA ARG A 82 -10.10 3.04 4.82
C ARG A 82 -10.69 1.72 5.32
N ARG A 83 -10.37 0.59 4.69
CA ARG A 83 -10.88 -0.72 5.12
C ARG A 83 -10.46 -1.09 6.54
N MET A 84 -9.23 -0.78 6.93
CA MET A 84 -8.74 -1.06 8.28
C MET A 84 -9.48 -0.22 9.33
N ILE A 85 -9.73 1.06 9.04
CA ILE A 85 -10.50 1.96 9.91
C ILE A 85 -11.96 1.53 10.00
N ASP A 86 -12.64 1.38 8.85
CA ASP A 86 -14.07 1.04 8.77
C ASP A 86 -14.42 -0.28 9.46
N ASN A 87 -13.44 -1.17 9.63
CA ASN A 87 -13.62 -2.48 10.25
C ASN A 87 -13.06 -2.58 11.67
N GLY A 88 -12.60 -1.45 12.25
CA GLY A 88 -12.11 -1.40 13.63
C GLY A 88 -10.75 -2.06 13.84
N PHE A 89 -9.96 -2.24 12.78
CA PHE A 89 -8.63 -2.85 12.83
C PHE A 89 -7.51 -1.82 12.96
N TYR A 90 -7.81 -0.52 12.93
CA TYR A 90 -6.78 0.51 12.94
C TYR A 90 -5.89 0.46 14.18
N GLU A 91 -6.47 0.56 15.39
CA GLU A 91 -5.68 0.66 16.63
C GLU A 91 -4.78 -0.56 16.87
N ASP A 92 -5.26 -1.76 16.53
CA ASP A 92 -4.51 -3.01 16.71
C ASP A 92 -3.29 -3.10 15.79
N TYR A 93 -3.34 -2.47 14.61
CA TYR A 93 -2.36 -2.65 13.53
C TYR A 93 -1.72 -1.35 13.04
N LYS A 94 -1.98 -0.20 13.67
CA LYS A 94 -1.58 1.12 13.14
C LYS A 94 -0.08 1.24 12.87
N PHE A 95 0.78 0.67 13.70
CA PHE A 95 2.22 0.74 13.47
C PHE A 95 2.62 0.16 12.10
N ASP A 96 2.17 -1.06 11.80
CA ASP A 96 2.47 -1.72 10.53
C ASP A 96 1.71 -1.09 9.36
N LEU A 97 0.45 -0.71 9.59
CA LEU A 97 -0.41 -0.09 8.58
C LEU A 97 0.14 1.25 8.10
N LEU A 98 0.54 2.14 9.02
CA LEU A 98 1.14 3.43 8.70
C LEU A 98 2.47 3.24 7.97
N ALA A 99 3.31 2.31 8.45
CA ALA A 99 4.56 1.98 7.78
C ALA A 99 4.33 1.47 6.36
N TYR A 100 3.27 0.70 6.13
CA TYR A 100 2.88 0.20 4.81
C TYR A 100 2.40 1.33 3.89
N LYS A 101 1.49 2.19 4.39
CA LYS A 101 0.93 3.34 3.66
C LYS A 101 2.02 4.26 3.10
N ILE A 102 3.12 4.42 3.83
CA ILE A 102 4.28 5.19 3.36
C ILE A 102 5.19 4.38 2.42
N ASN A 103 5.42 3.09 2.71
CA ASN A 103 6.47 2.35 2.03
C ASN A 103 6.14 1.99 0.58
N GLY A 104 4.87 1.69 0.24
CA GLY A 104 4.47 1.37 -1.13
C GLY A 104 4.84 2.47 -2.13
N PRO A 105 4.27 3.69 -1.99
CA PRO A 105 4.59 4.81 -2.86
C PRO A 105 6.06 5.25 -2.77
N ARG A 106 6.68 5.16 -1.58
CA ARG A 106 8.11 5.46 -1.42
C ARG A 106 9.00 4.54 -2.24
N MET A 107 8.71 3.25 -2.31
CA MET A 107 9.47 2.30 -3.14
C MET A 107 9.18 2.51 -4.62
N ALA A 108 7.92 2.73 -4.98
CA ALA A 108 7.56 3.10 -6.34
C ALA A 108 8.33 4.34 -6.81
N LEU A 109 8.42 5.40 -6.00
CA LEU A 109 9.10 6.63 -6.39
C LEU A 109 10.59 6.43 -6.69
N MET A 110 11.28 5.50 -6.01
CA MET A 110 12.69 5.21 -6.30
C MET A 110 12.88 4.55 -7.68
N ASP A 111 11.97 3.65 -8.04
CA ASP A 111 12.17 2.72 -9.17
C ASP A 111 11.32 3.04 -10.41
N ILE A 112 10.29 3.89 -10.29
CA ILE A 112 9.39 4.25 -11.39
C ILE A 112 10.13 5.03 -12.49
N THR A 113 9.65 4.94 -13.72
CA THR A 113 10.18 5.69 -14.86
C THR A 113 10.24 7.20 -14.60
N GLU A 114 11.27 7.88 -15.10
CA GLU A 114 11.52 9.30 -14.81
C GLU A 114 10.34 10.22 -15.17
N ASP A 115 9.61 9.91 -16.24
CA ASP A 115 8.41 10.63 -16.69
C ASP A 115 7.22 10.49 -15.72
N ALA A 116 7.20 9.46 -14.89
CA ALA A 116 6.16 9.21 -13.91
C ALA A 116 6.56 9.58 -12.46
N LYS A 117 7.82 9.98 -12.21
CA LYS A 117 8.27 10.36 -10.86
C LYS A 117 7.56 11.60 -10.31
N GLU A 118 7.47 12.66 -11.11
CA GLU A 118 6.79 13.89 -10.68
C GLU A 118 5.27 13.68 -10.51
N PRO A 119 4.55 13.02 -11.43
CA PRO A 119 3.16 12.61 -11.20
C PRO A 119 2.97 11.82 -9.89
N LEU A 120 3.84 10.83 -9.64
CA LEU A 120 3.76 10.03 -8.40
C LEU A 120 4.01 10.88 -7.16
N PHE A 121 5.04 11.72 -7.18
CA PHE A 121 5.35 12.62 -6.08
C PHE A 121 4.17 13.52 -5.73
N ASN A 122 3.51 14.10 -6.75
CA ASN A 122 2.35 14.97 -6.54
C ASN A 122 1.18 14.22 -5.87
N LEU A 123 0.91 12.97 -6.28
CA LEU A 123 -0.11 12.13 -5.64
C LEU A 123 0.25 11.82 -4.17
N ILE A 124 1.51 11.49 -3.88
CA ILE A 124 1.98 11.25 -2.51
C ILE A 124 1.83 12.52 -1.67
N LYS A 125 2.22 13.69 -2.21
CA LYS A 125 2.11 14.97 -1.51
C LYS A 125 0.65 15.31 -1.20
N GLU A 126 -0.25 15.16 -2.17
CA GLU A 126 -1.68 15.40 -1.97
C GLU A 126 -2.26 14.49 -0.88
N ASP A 127 -1.92 13.20 -0.89
CA ASP A 127 -2.31 12.24 0.14
C ASP A 127 -1.80 12.65 1.53
N TYR A 128 -0.54 13.06 1.65
CA TYR A 128 0.04 13.46 2.93
C TYR A 128 -0.50 14.79 3.45
N GLU A 129 -0.80 15.74 2.55
CA GLU A 129 -1.50 16.98 2.91
C GLU A 129 -2.90 16.66 3.44
N LYS A 130 -3.66 15.77 2.80
CA LYS A 130 -4.95 15.30 3.33
C LYS A 130 -4.81 14.68 4.71
N ILE A 131 -3.77 13.87 4.94
CA ILE A 131 -3.51 13.24 6.25
C ILE A 131 -3.31 14.29 7.36
N LYS A 132 -2.65 15.43 7.08
CA LYS A 132 -2.45 16.51 8.07
C LYS A 132 -3.76 17.05 8.64
N ASP A 133 -4.84 16.99 7.85
CA ASP A 133 -6.16 17.48 8.22
C ASP A 133 -7.03 16.40 8.91
N THR A 134 -6.47 15.22 9.19
CA THR A 134 -7.17 14.10 9.87
C THR A 134 -6.71 13.92 11.31
N GLU A 135 -7.52 13.23 12.11
CA GLU A 135 -7.16 12.81 13.47
C GLU A 135 -5.93 11.88 13.52
N TYR A 136 -5.59 11.22 12.41
CA TYR A 136 -4.49 10.26 12.33
C TYR A 136 -3.11 10.91 12.16
N TYR A 137 -3.02 12.22 11.88
CA TYR A 137 -1.74 12.88 11.59
C TYR A 137 -0.69 12.64 12.69
N GLN A 138 -1.09 12.75 13.95
CA GLN A 138 -0.19 12.56 15.08
C GLN A 138 0.36 11.12 15.14
N ASP A 139 -0.45 10.13 14.77
CA ASP A 139 0.00 8.75 14.72
C ASP A 139 1.11 8.54 13.67
N TYR A 140 1.10 9.26 12.53
CA TYR A 140 2.22 9.22 11.57
C TYR A 140 3.51 9.81 12.16
N LEU A 141 3.40 10.84 13.00
CA LEU A 141 4.56 11.44 13.65
C LEU A 141 5.13 10.53 14.74
N ASP A 142 4.28 9.84 15.48
CA ASP A 142 4.72 9.10 16.67
C ASP A 142 5.10 7.65 16.38
N ASN A 143 4.45 7.03 15.38
CA ASN A 143 4.60 5.59 15.14
C ASN A 143 5.50 5.24 13.94
N LEU A 144 5.82 6.20 13.06
CA LEU A 144 6.72 5.92 11.94
C LEU A 144 8.19 5.80 12.39
N GLY A 145 8.84 4.72 11.95
CA GLY A 145 10.30 4.61 12.06
C GLY A 145 11.04 5.74 11.32
N PRO A 146 12.30 6.05 11.70
CA PRO A 146 12.97 7.30 11.35
C PRO A 146 13.07 7.55 9.84
N LYS A 147 13.37 6.51 9.04
CA LYS A 147 13.46 6.62 7.58
C LYS A 147 12.13 7.00 6.93
N LYS A 148 11.03 6.39 7.38
CA LYS A 148 9.69 6.63 6.84
C LYS A 148 9.15 7.98 7.30
N LYS A 149 9.39 8.33 8.57
CA LYS A 149 9.06 9.64 9.12
C LYS A 149 9.78 10.78 8.39
N LYS A 150 11.08 10.63 8.12
CA LYS A 150 11.85 11.59 7.31
C LYS A 150 11.21 11.77 5.93
N PHE A 151 10.95 10.68 5.21
CA PHE A 151 10.32 10.75 3.90
C PHE A 151 8.96 11.46 3.94
N PHE A 152 8.10 11.11 4.90
CA PHE A 152 6.79 11.76 5.09
C PHE A 152 6.92 13.27 5.29
N LEU A 153 7.82 13.71 6.19
CA LEU A 153 8.05 15.12 6.47
C LEU A 153 8.69 15.87 5.29
N ASP A 154 9.60 15.23 4.55
CA ASP A 154 10.25 15.86 3.40
C ASP A 154 9.26 16.07 2.24
N VAL A 155 8.39 15.10 1.95
CA VAL A 155 7.33 15.27 0.93
C VAL A 155 6.42 16.45 1.28
N LEU A 156 6.08 16.61 2.57
CA LEU A 156 5.29 17.75 3.04
C LEU A 156 6.06 19.08 2.93
N LYS A 157 7.38 19.06 3.15
CA LYS A 157 8.24 20.24 3.17
C LYS A 157 8.46 20.88 1.79
N TYR A 158 8.64 20.09 0.74
CA TYR A 158 9.00 20.59 -0.58
C TYR A 158 7.79 20.71 -1.50
N ASP A 159 7.75 21.74 -2.34
CA ASP A 159 6.60 22.05 -3.19
C ASP A 159 6.53 21.18 -4.44
N ASN A 160 7.68 20.75 -4.97
CA ASN A 160 7.79 20.01 -6.22
C ASN A 160 8.86 18.91 -6.15
N TYR A 161 8.76 17.93 -7.06
CA TYR A 161 9.68 16.80 -7.10
C TYR A 161 11.15 17.19 -7.35
N PRO A 162 11.49 18.14 -8.26
CA PRO A 162 12.88 18.58 -8.45
C PRO A 162 13.57 19.09 -7.18
N GLU A 163 12.89 19.90 -6.37
CA GLU A 163 13.42 20.38 -5.08
C GLU A 163 13.57 19.25 -4.07
N PHE A 164 12.56 18.37 -3.99
CA PHE A 164 12.61 17.18 -3.15
C PHE A 164 13.81 16.28 -3.51
N LYS A 165 14.02 16.01 -4.80
CA LYS A 165 15.11 15.17 -5.33
C LYS A 165 16.49 15.74 -5.04
N LYS A 166 16.65 17.07 -5.10
CA LYS A 166 17.93 17.73 -4.79
C LYS A 166 18.41 17.43 -3.38
N GLU A 167 17.48 17.40 -2.42
CA GLU A 167 17.77 17.18 -0.99
C GLU A 167 17.63 15.69 -0.58
N ASN A 168 17.08 14.86 -1.48
CA ASN A 168 16.89 13.41 -1.29
C ASN A 168 17.28 12.66 -2.58
N PRO A 169 18.57 12.62 -2.94
CA PRO A 169 19.06 12.10 -4.22
C PRO A 169 18.86 10.59 -4.42
N GLU A 170 18.43 9.86 -3.38
CA GLU A 170 18.10 8.44 -3.47
C GLU A 170 16.73 8.15 -4.12
N TYR A 171 15.91 9.18 -4.39
CA TYR A 171 14.58 9.06 -5.00
C TYR A 171 14.52 9.66 -6.41
#